data_AF-A0ABD1D131-F1
#
_entry.id   AF-A0ABD1D131-F1
#
_cell.length_a   1.000
_cell.length_b   1.000
_cell.length_c   1.000
_cell.angle_alpha   90.00
_cell.angle_beta   90.00
_cell.angle_gamma   90.00
#
_symmetry.space_group_name_H-M   'P 1'
#
loop_
_entity.id
_entity.type
_entity.pdbx_description
1 polymer ?
#
loop_
_entity_poly.entity_id
_entity_poly.type
_entity_poly.pdbx_seq_one_letter_code
_entity_poly.pdbx_strand_id
1 'polypeptide(L)'
;MSDIYVKCWLQDISDAQFTDIHYRSLDGSGNFNWRMIFPFNYSSSDIMVRIESFAEHRNERRHIQLMPFGNSFQMVVRRKKSFYEQLDTEHKVPPLLTVQVWDNDLLTRDDFLGTLNLNLAQLPVPASKPAKCGLPVPGSGSKGDERRFLNLFREGKVRGWYPIVGHGNGKLVQTGKIELELQILAEEEALLQPAGRGRKPPQSLAMPDRPDTSFNWYRSPLKSFRKILWPLARKALLVCTLVLLLVLLLYGLIIMLPTSTIISQALARKASTDRIVRTGIVDVP
;
A
#
# COMPACT_ATOMS: atom_id res chain seq x y z
N MET A 1 -10.54 -0.85 4.45
CA MET A 1 -10.04 -1.55 3.25
C MET A 1 -9.60 -0.46 2.30
N SER A 2 -8.29 -0.31 2.14
CA SER A 2 -7.67 0.80 1.41
C SER A 2 -6.72 0.27 0.34
N ASP A 3 -6.52 1.06 -0.70
CA ASP A 3 -5.70 0.76 -1.87
C ASP A 3 -4.46 1.67 -1.82
N ILE A 4 -3.45 1.26 -1.06
CA ILE A 4 -2.37 2.17 -0.65
C ILE A 4 -1.26 2.23 -1.71
N TYR A 5 -0.71 3.41 -1.95
CA TYR A 5 0.56 3.60 -2.66
C TYR A 5 1.44 4.65 -1.99
N VAL A 6 2.73 4.64 -2.32
CA VAL A 6 3.72 5.56 -1.78
C VAL A 6 4.29 6.41 -2.92
N LYS A 7 4.34 7.72 -2.68
CA LYS A 7 4.94 8.73 -3.55
C LYS A 7 6.17 9.32 -2.85
N CYS A 8 7.28 9.43 -3.53
CA CYS A 8 8.52 9.94 -2.95
C CYS A 8 9.26 10.83 -3.93
N TRP A 9 9.88 11.90 -3.44
CA TRP A 9 10.77 12.75 -4.23
C TRP A 9 11.89 13.33 -3.38
N LEU A 10 12.95 13.76 -4.05
CA LEU A 10 14.11 14.38 -3.43
C LEU A 10 14.15 15.85 -3.87
N GLN A 11 14.01 16.76 -2.92
CA GLN A 11 13.91 18.21 -3.11
C GLN A 11 12.67 18.67 -3.89
N ASP A 12 12.56 18.33 -5.17
CA ASP A 12 11.55 18.85 -6.09
C ASP A 12 10.49 17.81 -6.45
N ILE A 13 9.21 18.21 -6.46
CA ILE A 13 8.09 17.29 -6.66
C ILE A 13 7.95 16.84 -8.12
N SER A 14 8.56 17.55 -9.06
CA SER A 14 8.56 17.21 -10.48
C SER A 14 9.17 15.84 -10.76
N ASP A 15 10.18 15.46 -9.97
CA ASP A 15 10.92 14.20 -10.11
C ASP A 15 10.36 13.10 -9.19
N ALA A 16 9.08 13.23 -8.79
CA ALA A 16 8.42 12.26 -7.94
C ALA A 16 8.32 10.87 -8.58
N GLN A 17 8.64 9.87 -7.76
CA GLN A 17 8.53 8.46 -8.08
C GLN A 17 7.42 7.82 -7.24
N PHE A 18 6.77 6.82 -7.83
CA PHE A 18 5.61 6.15 -7.25
C PHE A 18 5.85 4.65 -7.16
N THR A 19 5.30 4.01 -6.14
CA THR A 19 5.24 2.54 -6.06
C THR A 19 4.09 1.99 -6.90
N ASP A 20 4.00 0.66 -6.98
CA ASP A 20 2.74 0.03 -7.34
C ASP A 20 1.70 0.18 -6.22
N ILE A 21 0.43 -0.02 -6.57
CA ILE A 21 -0.69 0.04 -5.63
C ILE A 21 -0.83 -1.31 -4.93
N HIS A 22 -0.93 -1.29 -3.62
CA HIS A 22 -1.35 -2.44 -2.81
C HIS A 22 -2.87 -2.39 -2.65
N TYR A 23 -3.58 -3.19 -3.45
CA TYR A 23 -5.04 -3.22 -3.35
C TYR A 23 -5.51 -3.98 -2.12
N ARG A 24 -6.63 -3.55 -1.55
CA ARG A 24 -7.40 -4.31 -0.55
C ARG A 24 -6.60 -4.60 0.73
N SER A 25 -5.87 -3.63 1.22
CA SER A 25 -5.27 -3.74 2.56
C SER A 25 -6.38 -3.81 3.61
N LEU A 26 -6.50 -4.95 4.29
CA LEU A 26 -7.53 -5.19 5.31
C LEU A 26 -7.18 -4.49 6.63
N ASP A 27 -5.92 -4.63 7.04
CA ASP A 27 -5.40 -4.14 8.34
C ASP A 27 -4.75 -2.75 8.23
N GLY A 28 -4.83 -2.10 7.07
CA GLY A 28 -4.12 -0.85 6.78
C GLY A 28 -2.61 -1.01 6.60
N SER A 29 -2.10 -2.25 6.59
CA SER A 29 -0.69 -2.55 6.28
C SER A 29 -0.48 -2.78 4.79
N GLY A 30 0.54 -2.15 4.20
CA GLY A 30 0.95 -2.38 2.82
C GLY A 30 2.37 -2.96 2.76
N ASN A 31 2.54 -4.06 2.03
CA ASN A 31 3.87 -4.60 1.69
C ASN A 31 4.33 -4.13 0.31
N PHE A 32 5.50 -3.50 0.27
CA PHE A 32 6.12 -2.97 -0.94
C PHE A 32 7.59 -3.40 -0.96
N ASN A 33 7.95 -4.27 -1.90
CA ASN A 33 9.35 -4.47 -2.27
C ASN A 33 9.59 -3.69 -3.57
N TRP A 34 10.03 -2.43 -3.44
CA TRP A 34 10.14 -1.49 -4.56
C TRP A 34 11.35 -0.58 -4.40
N ARG A 35 12.10 -0.36 -5.48
CA ARG A 35 13.27 0.53 -5.48
C ARG A 35 12.96 1.85 -6.18
N MET A 36 13.33 2.96 -5.55
CA MET A 36 13.36 4.30 -6.16
C MET A 36 14.79 4.79 -6.26
N ILE A 37 15.14 5.48 -7.34
CA ILE A 37 16.53 5.87 -7.64
C ILE A 37 16.55 7.36 -7.97
N PHE A 38 17.24 8.15 -7.14
CA PHE A 38 17.35 9.59 -7.27
C PHE A 38 18.81 9.97 -7.53
N PRO A 39 19.19 10.34 -8.75
CA PRO A 39 20.52 10.91 -9.02
C PRO A 39 20.55 12.36 -8.53
N PHE A 40 21.58 12.75 -7.79
CA PHE A 40 21.79 14.13 -7.35
C PHE A 40 23.26 14.42 -7.12
N ASN A 41 23.64 15.69 -7.23
CA ASN A 41 24.98 16.17 -6.92
C ASN A 41 25.03 16.69 -5.48
N TYR A 42 26.15 16.48 -4.80
CA TYR A 42 26.36 16.99 -3.44
C TYR A 42 27.72 17.66 -3.30
N SER A 43 27.82 18.57 -2.34
CA SER A 43 29.05 19.27 -1.96
C SER A 43 29.23 19.13 -0.46
N SER A 44 30.38 18.61 -0.04
CA SER A 44 30.84 18.71 1.34
C SER A 44 31.34 20.14 1.56
N SER A 45 30.57 20.97 2.25
CA SER A 45 31.01 22.30 2.65
C SER A 45 31.39 22.24 4.13
N ASP A 46 32.69 22.30 4.43
CA ASP A 46 33.18 22.51 5.79
C ASP A 46 33.07 24.02 6.09
N ILE A 47 31.89 24.47 6.50
CA ILE A 47 31.69 25.88 6.86
C ILE A 47 32.19 26.07 8.30
N MET A 48 33.42 26.52 8.45
CA MET A 48 33.90 27.10 9.69
C MET A 48 33.31 28.50 9.85
N VAL A 49 32.32 28.67 10.72
CA VAL A 49 31.82 30.00 11.09
C VAL A 49 32.76 30.57 12.14
N ARG A 50 33.53 31.61 11.77
CA ARG A 50 34.27 32.42 12.73
C ARG A 50 33.29 33.38 13.39
N ILE A 51 32.79 33.04 14.57
CA ILE A 51 32.02 33.97 15.39
C ILE A 51 33.02 34.86 16.13
N GLU A 52 33.06 36.14 15.77
CA GLU A 52 33.74 37.15 16.58
C GLU A 52 32.71 37.79 17.50
N SER A 53 32.79 37.50 18.80
CA SER A 53 31.99 38.23 19.78
C SER A 53 32.57 39.64 19.94
N PHE A 54 31.85 40.66 19.49
CA PHE A 54 32.15 42.06 19.79
C PHE A 54 31.65 42.39 21.20
N ALA A 55 32.55 42.34 22.19
CA ALA A 55 32.30 42.92 23.50
C ALA A 55 32.82 44.36 23.47
N GLU A 56 31.91 45.34 23.49
CA GLU A 56 32.24 46.72 23.16
C GLU A 56 33.07 47.45 24.23
N HIS A 57 33.24 46.92 25.43
CA HIS A 57 34.04 47.57 26.49
C HIS A 57 34.71 46.54 27.42
N ARG A 58 35.89 46.02 27.05
CA ARG A 58 37.01 45.70 27.96
C ARG A 58 38.18 45.05 27.22
N ASN A 59 39.37 45.44 27.62
CA ASN A 59 40.67 45.07 27.06
C ASN A 59 41.09 43.65 27.48
N GLU A 60 40.34 42.61 27.07
CA GLU A 60 40.68 41.20 27.34
C GLU A 60 40.89 40.40 26.06
N ARG A 61 41.85 39.47 26.11
CA ARG A 61 42.33 38.69 24.96
C ARG A 61 41.19 37.88 24.34
N ARG A 62 41.04 38.08 23.03
CA ARG A 62 40.11 37.41 22.13
C ARG A 62 40.25 35.89 22.21
N HIS A 63 39.17 35.20 22.57
CA HIS A 63 39.08 33.75 22.34
C HIS A 63 38.34 33.52 21.02
N ILE A 64 39.08 33.18 19.96
CA ILE A 64 38.47 32.76 18.70
C ILE A 64 37.99 31.33 18.93
N GLN A 65 36.71 31.14 19.23
CA GLN A 65 36.12 29.82 19.27
C GLN A 65 35.66 29.44 17.87
N LEU A 66 36.50 28.70 17.15
CA LEU A 66 36.07 28.00 15.93
C LEU A 66 35.13 26.88 16.37
N MET A 67 33.82 27.09 16.23
CA MET A 67 32.87 25.98 16.37
C MET A 67 32.79 25.28 15.01
N PRO A 68 33.10 23.98 14.92
CA PRO A 68 32.81 23.22 13.71
C PRO A 68 31.29 23.13 13.61
N PHE A 69 30.68 23.94 12.72
CA PHE A 69 29.34 23.61 12.23
C PHE A 69 29.52 22.30 11.46
N GLY A 70 29.14 21.19 12.10
CA GLY A 70 29.47 19.84 11.66
C GLY A 70 29.20 19.63 10.17
N ASN A 71 30.12 18.95 9.48
CA ASN A 71 30.17 18.72 8.04
C ASN A 71 28.76 18.71 7.40
N SER A 72 28.33 19.85 6.87
CA SER A 72 27.02 19.97 6.25
C SER A 72 27.17 19.52 4.81
N PHE A 73 26.75 18.29 4.52
CA PHE A 73 26.57 17.83 3.15
C PHE A 73 25.34 18.52 2.59
N GLN A 74 25.54 19.33 1.55
CA GLN A 74 24.47 20.06 0.88
C GLN A 74 24.34 19.51 -0.54
N MET A 75 23.10 19.37 -0.99
CA MET A 75 22.79 19.05 -2.38
C MET A 75 23.02 20.28 -3.25
N VAL A 76 23.65 20.09 -4.41
CA VAL A 76 23.84 21.14 -5.40
C VAL A 76 22.73 21.03 -6.42
N VAL A 77 21.82 22.00 -6.40
CA VAL A 77 20.74 22.13 -7.38
C VAL A 77 21.15 23.22 -8.37
N ARG A 78 21.27 22.82 -9.64
CA ARG A 78 21.49 23.76 -10.75
C ARG A 78 20.14 24.21 -11.28
N ARG A 79 19.86 25.52 -11.21
CA ARG A 79 18.66 26.08 -11.83
C ARG A 79 19.02 26.56 -13.24
N LYS A 80 18.29 26.09 -14.25
CA LYS A 80 18.42 26.62 -15.61
C LYS A 80 17.98 28.08 -15.63
N LYS A 81 18.77 28.93 -16.29
CA LYS A 81 18.61 30.38 -16.33
C LYS A 81 17.21 30.80 -16.79
N SER A 82 16.70 31.86 -16.19
CA SER A 82 15.65 32.67 -16.83
C SER A 82 16.26 33.45 -18.00
N PHE A 83 15.44 33.89 -18.97
CA PHE A 83 15.89 34.53 -20.22
C PHE A 83 16.86 35.74 -20.03
N TYR A 84 16.86 36.36 -18.85
CA TYR A 84 17.66 37.54 -18.53
C TYR A 84 18.93 37.27 -17.70
N GLU A 85 19.13 36.06 -17.18
CA GLU A 85 20.32 35.71 -16.39
C GLU A 85 21.46 35.21 -17.28
N GLN A 86 22.64 35.83 -17.17
CA GLN A 86 23.82 35.46 -17.97
C GLN A 86 24.61 34.28 -17.39
N LEU A 87 24.43 33.93 -16.10
CA LEU A 87 25.16 32.86 -15.41
C LEU A 87 24.20 31.82 -14.81
N ASP A 88 24.62 30.55 -14.82
CA ASP A 88 23.85 29.47 -14.18
C ASP A 88 24.02 29.62 -12.67
N THR A 89 22.91 29.69 -11.94
CA THR A 89 22.95 29.80 -10.48
C THR A 89 22.95 28.41 -9.84
N GLU A 90 24.03 28.10 -9.14
CA GLU A 90 24.14 26.90 -8.31
C GLU A 90 23.67 27.23 -6.90
N HIS A 91 22.59 26.58 -6.47
CA HIS A 91 22.07 26.73 -5.12
C HIS A 91 22.36 25.47 -4.30
N LYS A 92 22.92 25.68 -3.11
CA LYS A 92 23.14 24.60 -2.15
C LYS A 92 21.93 24.51 -1.21
N VAL A 93 21.27 23.35 -1.21
CA VAL A 93 20.08 23.08 -0.41
C VAL A 93 20.27 21.82 0.42
N PRO A 94 19.63 21.69 1.60
CA PRO A 94 19.69 20.44 2.35
C PRO A 94 19.04 19.31 1.54
N PRO A 95 19.62 18.10 1.54
CA PRO A 95 19.06 16.95 0.82
C PRO A 95 17.81 16.43 1.54
N LEU A 96 16.64 16.99 1.22
CA LEU A 96 15.36 16.64 1.82
C LEU A 96 14.61 15.60 0.98
N LEU A 97 14.50 14.38 1.50
CA LEU A 97 13.67 13.32 0.95
C LEU A 97 12.26 13.41 1.55
N THR A 98 11.26 13.60 0.69
CA THR A 98 9.85 13.64 1.10
C THR A 98 9.16 12.37 0.64
N VAL A 99 8.56 11.64 1.59
CA VAL A 99 7.80 10.42 1.37
C VAL A 99 6.36 10.67 1.78
N GLN A 100 5.42 10.42 0.87
CA GLN A 100 4.00 10.56 1.10
C GLN A 100 3.27 9.23 0.88
N VAL A 101 2.27 8.97 1.70
CA VAL A 101 1.40 7.81 1.60
C VAL A 101 0.00 8.26 1.24
N TRP A 102 -0.58 7.60 0.24
CA TRP A 102 -1.87 7.94 -0.36
C TRP A 102 -2.77 6.71 -0.43
N ASP A 103 -4.09 6.93 -0.34
CA ASP A 103 -5.12 5.95 -0.64
C ASP A 103 -5.64 6.19 -2.06
N ASN A 104 -5.51 5.19 -2.93
CA ASN A 104 -5.93 5.26 -4.32
C ASN A 104 -7.39 4.83 -4.45
N ASP A 105 -8.28 5.80 -4.55
CA ASP A 105 -9.69 5.51 -4.81
C ASP A 105 -9.97 5.35 -6.29
N LEU A 106 -10.86 4.43 -6.64
CA LEU A 106 -11.21 4.17 -8.05
C LEU A 106 -12.17 5.23 -8.63
N LEU A 107 -13.02 5.84 -7.78
CA LEU A 107 -14.13 6.70 -8.20
C LEU A 107 -13.99 8.14 -7.67
N THR A 108 -13.29 8.32 -6.56
CA THR A 108 -13.07 9.61 -5.88
C THR A 108 -11.63 10.09 -6.06
N ARG A 109 -11.33 11.28 -5.53
CA ARG A 109 -9.95 11.78 -5.49
C ARG A 109 -9.20 11.00 -4.42
N ASP A 110 -7.93 10.69 -4.70
CA ASP A 110 -7.04 10.03 -3.74
C ASP A 110 -6.96 10.79 -2.41
N ASP A 111 -7.09 10.05 -1.32
CA ASP A 111 -7.02 10.58 0.02
C ASP A 111 -5.55 10.58 0.53
N PHE A 112 -5.12 11.74 1.04
CA PHE A 112 -3.80 11.89 1.63
C PHE A 112 -3.76 11.32 3.05
N LEU A 113 -2.92 10.30 3.28
CA LEU A 113 -2.81 9.66 4.60
C LEU A 113 -1.73 10.31 5.46
N GLY A 114 -0.59 10.68 4.87
CA GLY A 114 0.45 11.38 5.60
C GLY A 114 1.76 11.57 4.84
N THR A 115 2.66 12.34 5.46
CA THR A 115 3.97 12.71 4.94
C THR A 115 5.06 12.40 5.94
N LEU A 116 6.26 12.17 5.43
CA LEU A 116 7.50 11.99 6.17
C LEU A 116 8.59 12.75 5.43
N ASN A 117 9.22 13.69 6.14
CA ASN A 117 10.29 14.52 5.60
C ASN A 117 11.59 14.12 6.29
N LEU A 118 12.55 13.64 5.51
CA LEU A 118 13.84 13.14 5.99
C LEU A 118 14.98 13.96 5.40
N ASN A 119 15.71 14.67 6.25
CA ASN A 119 16.96 15.31 5.84
C ASN A 119 18.08 14.25 5.82
N LEU A 120 18.60 13.89 4.65
CA LEU A 120 19.61 12.82 4.51
C LEU A 120 20.92 13.13 5.26
N ALA A 121 21.25 14.40 5.47
CA ALA A 121 22.43 14.80 6.23
C ALA A 121 22.22 14.76 7.76
N GLN A 122 20.96 14.78 8.21
CA GLN A 122 20.57 14.82 9.63
C GLN A 122 19.34 13.93 9.84
N LEU A 123 19.51 12.63 9.62
CA LEU A 123 18.44 11.66 9.79
C LEU A 123 18.19 11.40 11.28
N PRO A 124 16.92 11.34 11.73
CA PRO A 124 16.63 10.75 13.01
C PRO A 124 16.96 9.25 12.97
N VAL A 125 17.50 8.70 14.04
CA VAL A 125 17.77 7.26 14.13
C VAL A 125 16.47 6.48 13.91
N PRO A 126 16.39 5.59 12.90
CA PRO A 126 15.19 4.81 12.68
C PRO A 126 14.99 3.77 13.79
N ALA A 127 13.74 3.46 14.07
CA ALA A 127 13.43 2.38 15.01
C ALA A 127 13.64 1.01 14.33
N SER A 128 14.26 0.06 15.03
CA SER A 128 14.46 -1.30 14.50
C SER A 128 13.14 -2.09 14.39
N LYS A 129 12.15 -1.79 15.25
CA LYS A 129 10.85 -2.47 15.29
C LYS A 129 9.70 -1.45 15.17
N PRO A 130 8.57 -1.82 14.56
CA PRO A 130 7.43 -0.91 14.41
C PRO A 130 6.86 -0.48 15.76
N ALA A 131 6.89 -1.34 16.78
CA ALA A 131 6.39 -1.01 18.13
C ALA A 131 7.15 0.14 18.82
N LYS A 132 8.46 0.28 18.56
CA LYS A 132 9.30 1.35 19.13
C LYS A 132 9.28 2.64 18.30
N CYS A 133 8.64 2.62 17.14
CA CYS A 133 8.53 3.78 16.26
C CYS A 133 7.39 4.69 16.74
N GLY A 134 7.70 5.92 17.12
CA GLY A 134 6.74 6.90 17.62
C GLY A 134 7.21 8.34 17.44
N LEU A 135 6.27 9.27 17.35
CA LEU A 135 6.59 10.70 17.35
C LEU A 135 7.14 11.14 18.73
N PRO A 136 8.18 11.99 18.75
CA PRO A 136 8.62 12.62 19.99
C PRO A 136 7.50 13.52 20.52
N VAL A 137 7.03 13.26 21.74
CA VAL A 137 6.01 14.09 22.39
C VAL A 137 6.71 15.31 23.01
N PRO A 138 6.38 16.54 22.60
CA PRO A 138 6.95 17.73 23.22
C PRO A 138 6.53 17.80 24.69
N GLY A 139 7.50 17.83 25.60
CA GLY A 139 7.28 17.95 27.05
C GLY A 139 7.41 16.66 27.87
N SER A 140 7.52 15.49 27.24
CA SER A 140 7.91 14.25 27.95
C SER A 140 9.43 14.24 28.07
N GLY A 141 9.95 14.77 29.18
CA GLY A 141 11.37 14.77 29.54
C GLY A 141 11.93 13.37 29.81
N SER A 142 11.83 12.46 28.84
CA SER A 142 12.59 11.23 28.83
C SER A 142 14.05 11.61 28.57
N LYS A 143 14.86 11.55 29.64
CA LYS A 143 16.33 11.78 29.72
C LYS A 143 17.19 10.89 28.79
N GLY A 144 16.66 10.43 27.65
CA GLY A 144 17.36 9.61 26.67
C GLY A 144 17.07 9.96 25.20
N ASP A 145 16.35 11.04 24.91
CA ASP A 145 15.95 11.43 23.54
C ASP A 145 16.80 12.59 22.98
N GLU A 146 18.08 12.71 23.38
CA GLU A 146 19.08 13.34 22.51
C GLU A 146 19.29 12.39 21.32
N ARG A 147 18.35 12.44 20.35
CA ARG A 147 18.46 11.65 19.13
C ARG A 147 19.71 12.08 18.41
N ARG A 148 20.75 11.26 18.51
CA ARG A 148 21.98 11.40 17.73
C ARG A 148 21.59 11.35 16.27
N PHE A 149 21.60 12.50 15.58
CA PHE A 149 21.31 12.53 14.16
C PHE A 149 22.36 11.70 13.42
N LEU A 150 21.91 10.86 12.50
CA LEU A 150 22.75 10.09 11.61
C LEU A 150 22.98 10.88 10.32
N ASN A 151 24.17 10.76 9.73
CA ASN A 151 24.47 11.42 8.47
C ASN A 151 24.60 10.35 7.38
N LEU A 152 23.60 10.20 6.51
CA LEU A 152 23.58 9.10 5.53
C LEU A 152 24.80 9.12 4.59
N PHE A 153 25.41 10.27 4.37
CA PHE A 153 26.61 10.41 3.54
C PHE A 153 27.85 9.77 4.16
N ARG A 154 27.86 9.57 5.49
CA ARG A 154 28.96 8.90 6.19
C ARG A 154 28.68 7.41 6.38
N GLU A 155 27.45 7.07 6.78
CA GLU A 155 27.07 5.68 7.01
C GLU A 155 26.81 4.89 5.71
N GLY A 156 26.47 5.56 4.61
CA GLY A 156 26.22 4.98 3.29
C GLY A 156 24.88 4.24 3.18
N LYS A 157 24.49 3.47 4.21
CA LYS A 157 23.25 2.68 4.21
C LYS A 157 22.58 2.67 5.59
N VAL A 158 21.27 2.87 5.61
CA VAL A 158 20.45 2.78 6.83
C VAL A 158 19.11 2.13 6.52
N ARG A 159 18.61 1.29 7.44
CA ARG A 159 17.28 0.69 7.35
C ARG A 159 16.53 0.83 8.68
N GLY A 160 15.24 1.12 8.60
CA GLY A 160 14.33 0.92 9.73
C GLY A 160 13.03 1.69 9.60
N TRP A 161 12.34 1.83 10.73
CA TRP A 161 10.98 2.34 10.82
C TRP A 161 10.92 3.83 11.14
N TYR A 162 10.15 4.55 10.34
CA TYR A 162 9.87 5.98 10.49
C TYR A 162 8.38 6.24 10.69
N PRO A 163 7.99 7.17 11.57
CA PRO A 163 6.60 7.53 11.77
C PRO A 163 6.12 8.44 10.63
N ILE A 164 4.97 8.11 10.03
CA ILE A 164 4.28 8.96 9.07
C ILE A 164 3.35 9.91 9.83
N VAL A 165 3.39 11.19 9.47
CA VAL A 165 2.60 12.24 10.11
C VAL A 165 1.53 12.72 9.15
N GLY A 166 0.28 12.71 9.59
CA GLY A 166 -0.83 13.31 8.88
C GLY A 166 -1.38 14.53 9.62
N HIS A 167 -2.35 15.18 8.98
CA HIS A 167 -3.06 16.30 9.56
C HIS A 167 -4.37 15.78 10.17
N GLY A 168 -4.52 15.92 11.50
CA GLY A 168 -5.75 15.61 12.20
C GLY A 168 -6.16 16.76 13.10
N ASN A 169 -7.34 17.34 12.89
CA ASN A 169 -7.90 18.42 13.72
C ASN A 169 -6.94 19.61 13.96
N GLY A 170 -6.17 20.00 12.95
CA GLY A 170 -5.18 21.09 13.03
C GLY A 170 -3.90 20.77 13.82
N LYS A 171 -3.71 19.53 14.28
CA LYS A 171 -2.49 19.06 14.92
C LYS A 171 -1.82 17.97 14.08
N LEU A 172 -0.50 17.87 14.18
CA LEU A 172 0.27 16.77 13.61
C LEU A 172 0.02 15.51 14.43
N VAL A 173 -0.61 14.52 13.80
CA VAL A 173 -0.90 13.23 14.43
C VAL A 173 -0.16 12.14 13.65
N GLN A 174 0.34 11.14 14.36
CA GLN A 174 0.95 9.98 13.72
C GLN A 174 -0.14 9.14 13.05
N THR A 175 -0.24 9.18 11.73
CA THR A 175 -1.21 8.37 10.97
C THR A 175 -0.70 6.97 10.69
N GLY A 176 0.61 6.78 10.58
CA GLY A 176 1.18 5.51 10.17
C GLY A 176 2.65 5.33 10.50
N LYS A 177 3.21 4.22 10.02
CA LYS A 177 4.63 3.86 10.14
C LYS A 177 5.07 3.26 8.81
N ILE A 178 6.27 3.61 8.37
CA ILE A 178 6.85 3.09 7.13
C ILE A 178 8.24 2.54 7.42
N GLU A 179 8.55 1.37 6.86
CA GLU A 179 9.90 0.83 6.86
C GLU A 179 10.60 1.27 5.57
N LEU A 180 11.77 1.88 5.70
CA LEU A 180 12.58 2.35 4.58
C LEU A 180 14.00 1.83 4.70
N GLU A 181 14.60 1.51 3.56
CA GLU A 181 16.03 1.26 3.41
C GLU A 181 16.58 2.35 2.48
N LEU A 182 17.44 3.21 3.02
CA LEU A 182 18.07 4.30 2.31
C LEU A 182 19.54 3.96 2.09
N GLN A 183 20.01 4.11 0.87
CA GLN A 183 21.40 3.87 0.50
C GLN A 183 21.88 4.98 -0.44
N ILE A 184 23.03 5.57 -0.11
CA ILE A 184 23.75 6.49 -0.99
C ILE A 184 24.93 5.71 -1.56
N LEU A 185 25.12 5.82 -2.88
CA LEU A 185 26.26 5.27 -3.59
C LEU A 185 26.94 6.39 -4.35
N ALA A 186 28.27 6.33 -4.42
CA ALA A 186 29.02 7.19 -5.33
C ALA A 186 28.71 6.79 -6.78
N GLU A 187 28.91 7.71 -7.73
CA GLU A 187 28.62 7.45 -9.15
C GLU A 187 29.41 6.25 -9.68
N GLU A 188 30.70 6.15 -9.34
CA GLU A 188 31.56 5.03 -9.73
C GLU A 188 31.03 3.68 -9.21
N GLU A 189 30.61 3.62 -7.94
CA GLU A 189 30.04 2.41 -7.33
C GLU A 189 28.70 2.04 -7.98
N ALA A 190 27.87 3.04 -8.27
CA ALA A 190 26.58 2.85 -8.94
C ALA A 190 26.74 2.35 -10.38
N LEU A 191 27.82 2.71 -11.06
CA LEU A 191 28.16 2.19 -12.40
C LEU A 191 28.61 0.72 -12.33
N LEU A 192 29.36 0.33 -11.29
CA LEU A 192 29.76 -1.07 -11.07
C LEU A 192 28.58 -1.96 -10.69
N GLN A 193 27.65 -1.44 -9.89
CA GLN A 193 26.45 -2.15 -9.45
C GLN A 193 25.19 -1.38 -9.87
N PRO A 194 24.83 -1.45 -11.17
CA PRO A 194 23.65 -0.74 -11.64
C PRO A 194 22.41 -1.37 -11.02
N ALA A 195 21.49 -0.51 -10.59
CA ALA A 195 20.21 -0.89 -10.05
C ALA A 195 19.09 -0.46 -10.99
N GLY A 196 18.17 -1.38 -11.29
CA GLY A 196 16.93 -1.08 -12.01
C GLY A 196 15.91 -0.39 -11.09
N ARG A 197 15.02 0.41 -11.70
CA ARG A 197 13.89 1.04 -11.00
C ARG A 197 12.81 0.02 -10.66
N GLY A 198 12.18 0.17 -9.50
CA GLY A 198 11.13 -0.69 -8.99
C GLY A 198 11.63 -2.12 -8.77
N ARG A 199 11.18 -3.04 -9.60
CA ARG A 199 11.58 -4.47 -9.60
C ARG A 199 12.28 -4.89 -10.89
N LYS A 200 12.58 -3.94 -11.77
CA LYS A 200 13.20 -4.20 -13.08
C LYS A 200 14.69 -4.57 -12.90
N PRO A 201 15.29 -5.36 -13.81
CA PRO A 201 16.73 -5.52 -13.85
C PRO A 201 17.41 -4.18 -14.19
N PRO A 202 18.70 -3.99 -13.88
CA PRO A 202 19.62 -4.88 -13.15
C PRO A 202 19.36 -4.93 -11.62
N GLN A 203 19.85 -5.98 -10.95
CA GLN A 203 19.59 -6.25 -9.52
C GLN A 203 18.10 -6.19 -9.14
N SER A 204 17.27 -7.03 -9.77
CA SER A 204 15.83 -7.05 -9.56
C SER A 204 15.44 -7.43 -8.13
N LEU A 205 14.33 -6.86 -7.66
CA LEU A 205 13.74 -7.17 -6.36
C LEU A 205 12.64 -8.22 -6.51
N ALA A 206 12.53 -9.11 -5.52
CA ALA A 206 11.45 -10.10 -5.47
C ALA A 206 10.07 -9.44 -5.35
N MET A 207 9.04 -10.12 -5.84
CA MET A 207 7.66 -9.65 -5.66
C MET A 207 7.30 -9.66 -4.16
N PRO A 208 6.61 -8.64 -3.63
CA PRO A 208 6.20 -8.63 -2.23
C PRO A 208 5.21 -9.74 -1.95
N ASP A 209 5.26 -10.29 -0.74
CA ASP A 209 4.26 -11.23 -0.25
C ASP A 209 2.95 -10.48 0.02
N ARG A 210 1.93 -10.76 -0.81
CA ARG A 210 0.61 -10.14 -0.75
C ARG A 210 -0.46 -11.22 -0.87
N PRO A 211 -1.56 -11.11 -0.11
CA PRO A 211 -2.62 -12.10 -0.18
C PRO A 211 -3.22 -12.13 -1.58
N ASP A 212 -3.57 -13.32 -2.02
CA ASP A 212 -3.94 -13.65 -3.39
C ASP A 212 -5.28 -13.01 -3.84
N THR A 213 -5.92 -12.26 -2.94
CA THR A 213 -7.15 -11.46 -3.07
C THR A 213 -6.88 -9.96 -3.25
N SER A 214 -5.61 -9.52 -3.14
CA SER A 214 -5.15 -8.12 -3.23
C SER A 214 -5.01 -7.61 -4.67
N PHE A 215 -5.86 -8.09 -5.59
CA PHE A 215 -5.85 -7.65 -6.98
C PHE A 215 -7.04 -6.73 -7.25
N ASN A 216 -6.85 -5.77 -8.16
CA ASN A 216 -7.96 -4.99 -8.68
C ASN A 216 -8.84 -5.90 -9.55
N TRP A 217 -10.09 -6.08 -9.12
CA TRP A 217 -11.03 -6.96 -9.78
C TRP A 217 -11.36 -6.53 -11.22
N TYR A 218 -11.29 -5.23 -11.51
CA TYR A 218 -11.54 -4.66 -12.84
C TYR A 218 -10.37 -4.89 -13.80
N ARG A 219 -9.12 -4.79 -13.32
CA ARG A 219 -7.92 -5.01 -14.16
C ARG A 219 -7.66 -6.48 -14.46
N SER A 220 -8.23 -7.40 -13.69
CA SER A 220 -8.00 -8.83 -13.85
C SER A 220 -9.30 -9.64 -13.79
N PRO A 221 -10.23 -9.41 -14.74
CA PRO A 221 -11.59 -9.98 -14.70
C PRO A 221 -11.57 -11.52 -14.67
N LEU A 222 -10.61 -12.16 -15.35
CA LEU A 222 -10.45 -13.62 -15.33
C LEU A 222 -10.05 -14.17 -13.96
N LYS A 223 -9.18 -13.45 -13.23
CA LYS A 223 -8.78 -13.84 -11.86
C LYS A 223 -9.94 -13.64 -10.89
N SER A 224 -10.67 -12.52 -11.01
CA SER A 224 -11.91 -12.25 -10.30
C SER A 224 -12.94 -13.36 -10.51
N PHE A 225 -13.19 -13.70 -11.77
CA PHE A 225 -14.14 -14.74 -12.16
C PHE A 225 -13.78 -16.09 -11.55
N ARG A 226 -12.53 -16.53 -11.69
CA ARG A 226 -12.08 -17.83 -11.17
C ARG A 226 -12.12 -17.92 -9.64
N LYS A 227 -11.81 -16.84 -8.93
CA LYS A 227 -11.75 -16.87 -7.46
C LYS A 227 -13.08 -16.56 -6.77
N ILE A 228 -13.90 -15.68 -7.34
CA ILE A 228 -15.14 -15.18 -6.71
C ILE A 228 -16.38 -15.82 -7.35
N LEU A 229 -16.50 -15.78 -8.68
CA LEU A 229 -17.74 -16.19 -9.36
C LEU A 229 -17.82 -17.71 -9.62
N TRP A 230 -16.70 -18.35 -9.96
CA TRP A 230 -16.61 -19.79 -10.19
C TRP A 230 -17.07 -20.68 -9.02
N PRO A 231 -16.71 -20.42 -7.74
CA PRO A 231 -17.20 -21.26 -6.64
C PRO A 231 -18.73 -21.14 -6.45
N LEU A 232 -19.31 -19.97 -6.71
CA LEU A 232 -20.76 -19.77 -6.67
C LEU A 232 -21.44 -20.47 -7.85
N ALA A 233 -20.91 -20.30 -9.06
CA ALA A 233 -21.42 -20.95 -10.27
C ALA A 233 -21.32 -22.49 -10.18
N ARG A 234 -20.22 -23.03 -9.64
CA ARG A 234 -20.06 -24.48 -9.43
C ARG A 234 -21.08 -25.03 -8.44
N LYS A 235 -21.34 -24.31 -7.33
CA LYS A 235 -22.38 -24.69 -6.36
C LYS A 235 -23.77 -24.62 -6.99
N ALA A 236 -24.07 -23.55 -7.73
CA ALA A 236 -25.34 -23.38 -8.43
C ALA A 236 -25.57 -24.48 -9.48
N LEU A 237 -24.57 -24.79 -10.31
CA LEU A 237 -24.64 -25.88 -11.29
C LEU A 237 -24.92 -27.22 -10.62
N LEU A 238 -24.23 -27.56 -9.52
CA LEU A 238 -24.48 -28.78 -8.78
C LEU A 238 -25.92 -28.86 -8.25
N VAL A 239 -26.43 -27.76 -7.68
CA VAL A 239 -27.81 -27.67 -7.18
C VAL A 239 -28.82 -27.79 -8.33
N CYS A 240 -28.63 -27.06 -9.42
CA CYS A 240 -29.51 -27.13 -10.60
C CYS A 240 -29.55 -28.54 -11.19
N THR A 241 -28.40 -29.24 -11.25
CA THR A 241 -28.33 -30.62 -11.75
C THR A 241 -29.08 -31.59 -10.84
N LEU A 242 -28.98 -31.41 -9.50
CA LEU A 242 -29.68 -32.22 -8.51
C LEU A 242 -31.21 -32.00 -8.57
N VAL A 243 -31.64 -30.74 -8.72
CA VAL A 243 -33.05 -30.38 -8.90
C VAL A 243 -33.61 -30.96 -10.20
N LEU A 244 -32.86 -30.89 -11.30
CA LEU A 244 -33.27 -31.49 -12.58
C LEU A 244 -33.48 -33.00 -12.47
N LEU A 245 -32.55 -33.71 -11.82
CA LEU A 245 -32.67 -35.15 -11.57
C LEU A 245 -33.90 -35.48 -10.72
N LEU A 246 -34.19 -34.68 -9.69
CA LEU A 246 -35.39 -34.85 -8.86
C LEU A 246 -36.67 -34.68 -9.68
N VAL A 247 -36.74 -33.67 -10.54
CA VAL A 247 -37.90 -33.43 -11.42
C VAL A 247 -38.09 -34.59 -12.40
N LEU A 248 -37.02 -35.08 -13.01
CA LEU A 248 -37.08 -36.24 -13.91
C LEU A 248 -37.55 -37.51 -13.19
N LEU A 249 -37.10 -37.72 -11.95
CA LEU A 249 -37.54 -38.84 -11.12
C LEU A 249 -39.04 -38.74 -10.79
N LEU A 250 -39.51 -37.56 -10.38
CA LEU A 250 -40.94 -37.33 -10.11
C LEU A 250 -41.79 -37.51 -11.37
N TYR A 251 -41.31 -37.01 -12.51
CA TYR A 251 -41.97 -37.20 -13.81
C TYR A 251 -42.07 -38.67 -14.19
N GLY A 252 -40.98 -39.44 -14.02
CA GLY A 252 -40.98 -40.88 -14.23
C GLY A 252 -41.96 -41.61 -13.32
N LEU A 253 -42.06 -41.20 -12.04
CA LEU A 253 -43.03 -41.76 -11.09
C LEU A 253 -44.48 -41.45 -11.48
N ILE A 254 -44.78 -40.25 -12.00
CA ILE A 254 -46.12 -39.89 -12.50
C ILE A 254 -46.53 -40.75 -13.70
N ILE A 255 -45.61 -41.05 -14.61
CA ILE A 255 -45.89 -41.94 -15.76
C ILE A 255 -46.04 -43.40 -15.32
N MET A 256 -45.22 -43.84 -14.36
CA MET A 256 -45.26 -45.21 -13.84
C MET A 256 -46.41 -45.46 -12.85
N LEU A 257 -47.01 -44.41 -12.28
CA LEU A 257 -48.27 -44.52 -11.57
C LEU A 257 -49.33 -45.03 -12.55
N PRO A 258 -49.90 -46.23 -12.33
CA PRO A 258 -50.78 -46.86 -13.29
C PRO A 258 -52.15 -46.17 -13.25
N THR A 259 -52.25 -45.01 -13.89
CA THR A 259 -53.49 -44.25 -14.09
C THR A 259 -54.55 -45.13 -14.75
N SER A 260 -54.15 -46.08 -15.59
CA SER A 260 -55.02 -47.11 -16.16
C SER A 260 -55.68 -48.01 -15.11
N THR A 261 -54.98 -48.39 -14.04
CA THR A 261 -55.54 -49.24 -12.97
C THR A 261 -56.48 -48.47 -12.06
N ILE A 262 -56.17 -47.20 -11.77
CA ILE A 262 -57.03 -46.35 -10.91
C ILE A 262 -58.30 -45.96 -11.66
N ILE A 263 -58.21 -45.61 -12.95
CA ILE A 263 -59.37 -45.26 -13.80
C ILE A 263 -60.25 -46.49 -14.05
N SER A 264 -59.66 -47.66 -14.34
CA SER A 264 -60.45 -48.89 -14.53
C SER A 264 -61.16 -49.33 -13.25
N GLN A 265 -60.53 -49.22 -12.08
CA GLN A 265 -61.18 -49.48 -10.79
C GLN A 265 -62.31 -48.47 -10.50
N ALA A 266 -62.11 -47.19 -10.83
CA ALA A 266 -63.13 -46.16 -10.67
C ALA A 266 -64.33 -46.37 -11.61
N LEU A 267 -64.09 -46.75 -12.87
CA LEU A 267 -65.13 -47.08 -13.84
C LEU A 267 -65.87 -48.38 -13.49
N ALA A 268 -65.16 -49.40 -13.00
CA ALA A 268 -65.77 -50.64 -12.52
C ALA A 268 -66.68 -50.40 -11.30
N ARG A 269 -66.26 -49.53 -10.37
CA ARG A 269 -67.11 -49.09 -9.25
C ARG A 269 -68.34 -48.35 -9.75
N LYS A 270 -68.20 -47.40 -10.67
CA LYS A 270 -69.34 -46.65 -11.23
C LYS A 270 -70.31 -47.56 -12.00
N ALA A 271 -69.80 -48.51 -12.78
CA ALA A 271 -70.62 -49.50 -13.48
C ALA A 271 -71.35 -50.45 -12.51
N SER A 272 -70.74 -50.82 -11.40
CA SER A 272 -71.39 -51.57 -10.32
C SER A 272 -72.51 -50.75 -9.67
N THR A 273 -72.27 -49.48 -9.34
CA THR A 273 -73.29 -48.60 -8.76
C THR A 273 -74.46 -48.37 -9.73
N ASP A 274 -74.19 -48.11 -11.01
CA ASP A 274 -75.23 -47.91 -12.03
C ASP A 274 -76.02 -49.20 -12.31
N ARG A 275 -75.40 -50.38 -12.19
CA ARG A 275 -76.07 -51.68 -12.29
C ARG A 275 -77.02 -51.90 -11.11
N ILE A 276 -76.58 -51.62 -9.89
CA ILE A 276 -77.41 -51.71 -8.66
C ILE A 276 -78.62 -50.76 -8.75
N VAL A 277 -78.43 -49.55 -9.26
CA VAL A 277 -79.52 -48.56 -9.43
C VAL A 277 -80.51 -48.97 -10.51
N ARG A 278 -80.09 -49.65 -11.60
CA ARG A 278 -80.99 -50.07 -12.69
C ARG A 278 -81.76 -51.35 -12.42
N THR A 279 -81.19 -52.33 -11.72
CA THR A 279 -81.85 -53.64 -11.52
C THR A 279 -82.50 -53.80 -10.16
N GLY A 280 -82.22 -52.94 -9.18
CA GLY A 280 -82.85 -52.97 -7.85
C GLY A 280 -82.61 -54.25 -7.04
N ILE A 281 -81.73 -55.13 -7.52
CA ILE A 281 -81.38 -56.40 -6.87
C ILE A 281 -80.01 -56.23 -6.23
N VAL A 282 -79.99 -56.29 -4.91
CA VAL A 282 -78.78 -56.43 -4.12
C VAL A 282 -78.52 -57.93 -4.04
N ASP A 283 -77.53 -58.42 -4.80
CA ASP A 283 -77.02 -59.78 -4.59
C ASP A 283 -76.24 -59.79 -3.27
N VAL A 284 -76.89 -60.30 -2.22
CA VAL A 284 -76.26 -60.68 -0.95
C VAL A 284 -75.84 -62.15 -1.09
N PRO A 285 -74.64 -62.55 -0.64
CA PRO A 285 -74.00 -63.84 -0.94
C PRO A 285 -74.84 -65.07 -0.59
#